data_AF-A0A2N6CLT3-F1
#
_entry.id   AF-A0A2N6CLT3-F1
#
_cell.length_a   1.000
_cell.length_b   1.000
_cell.length_c   1.000
_cell.angle_alpha   90.00
_cell.angle_beta   90.00
_cell.angle_gamma   90.00
#
_symmetry.space_group_name_H-M   'P 1'
#
loop_
_entity.id
_entity.type
_entity.pdbx_description
1 polymer ?
#
loop_
_entity_poly.entity_id
_entity_poly.type
_entity_poly.pdbx_seq_one_letter_code
_entity_poly.pdbx_strand_id
1 'polypeptide(L)'
;MKGPSSAGSWPGSGHAPGFHVPVCLVGAMLTGACGTGTDGGVLQTVLPDPALPRISVADVSVVEGDSGTGLMVFGLDLSSAVDEPVTVSYSTADVSASAGADYAAVSGIVGFAPGETTAQITVQVMGDTSAENDESLRLNLAGPQNAVIAGAYATGLILDDDLPAAAVAGFDNRP
;
A
#
# COMPACT_ATOMS: atom_id res chain seq x y z
N MET A 1 58.37 65.24 -22.97
CA MET A 1 57.64 66.19 -23.85
C MET A 1 56.14 66.04 -23.57
N LYS A 2 55.50 67.18 -23.24
CA LYS A 2 54.06 67.53 -23.26
C LYS A 2 52.97 66.55 -22.75
N GLY A 3 52.19 66.99 -21.75
CA GLY A 3 50.72 66.82 -21.76
C GLY A 3 50.02 67.97 -22.53
N PRO A 4 48.72 68.28 -22.36
CA PRO A 4 47.60 67.51 -21.76
C PRO A 4 46.29 67.54 -22.62
N SER A 5 45.19 67.02 -22.05
CA SER A 5 43.76 67.41 -22.27
C SER A 5 43.01 66.97 -23.53
N SER A 6 41.89 66.24 -23.36
CA SER A 6 40.53 66.83 -23.41
C SER A 6 39.44 65.74 -23.31
N ALA A 7 38.45 66.02 -22.46
CA ALA A 7 37.18 65.30 -22.40
C ALA A 7 36.23 65.85 -23.47
N GLY A 8 35.50 64.95 -24.15
CA GLY A 8 34.40 65.26 -25.05
C GLY A 8 33.14 64.50 -24.61
N SER A 9 31.99 65.14 -24.72
CA SER A 9 30.71 64.70 -24.16
C SER A 9 29.59 64.75 -25.24
N TRP A 10 28.65 63.78 -25.18
CA TRP A 10 27.30 63.68 -25.80
C TRP A 10 27.13 63.13 -27.25
N PRO A 11 25.93 62.64 -27.67
CA PRO A 11 25.42 61.27 -27.47
C PRO A 11 24.92 60.61 -28.79
N GLY A 12 24.57 59.32 -28.78
CA GLY A 12 23.99 58.66 -29.98
C GLY A 12 23.28 57.35 -29.69
N SER A 13 21.95 57.41 -29.75
CA SER A 13 20.97 56.31 -29.77
C SER A 13 21.09 55.43 -31.03
N GLY A 14 20.93 54.11 -30.90
CA GLY A 14 20.83 53.19 -32.04
C GLY A 14 20.38 51.77 -31.65
N HIS A 15 19.49 51.21 -32.47
CA HIS A 15 18.60 50.06 -32.26
C HIS A 15 19.25 48.65 -32.32
N ALA A 16 18.70 47.75 -31.47
CA ALA A 16 18.31 46.34 -31.62
C ALA A 16 19.17 45.31 -32.41
N PRO A 17 19.47 44.13 -31.82
CA PRO A 17 19.74 42.92 -32.57
C PRO A 17 18.48 42.05 -32.74
N GLY A 18 18.12 41.78 -33.99
CA GLY A 18 17.30 40.63 -34.34
C GLY A 18 18.18 39.40 -34.54
N PHE A 19 17.79 38.27 -33.97
CA PHE A 19 18.20 36.96 -34.47
C PHE A 19 17.03 35.98 -34.41
N HIS A 20 16.68 35.46 -35.57
CA HIS A 20 15.61 34.50 -35.84
C HIS A 20 16.18 33.08 -35.75
N VAL A 21 15.48 32.16 -35.08
CA VAL A 21 15.43 30.75 -35.51
C VAL A 21 14.04 30.18 -35.25
N PRO A 22 13.38 29.56 -36.23
CA PRO A 22 12.12 28.84 -36.02
C PRO A 22 12.43 27.42 -35.56
N VAL A 23 11.79 26.94 -34.51
CA VAL A 23 11.65 25.50 -34.26
C VAL A 23 10.17 25.18 -34.24
N CYS A 24 9.75 24.46 -35.28
CA CYS A 24 8.44 23.87 -35.41
C CYS A 24 8.59 22.37 -35.10
N LEU A 25 7.95 21.86 -34.05
CA LEU A 25 7.54 20.46 -34.01
C LEU A 25 6.29 20.26 -33.13
N VAL A 26 5.17 20.17 -33.83
CA VAL A 26 3.96 19.33 -33.67
C VAL A 26 3.73 18.62 -32.32
N GLY A 27 2.64 19.03 -31.64
CA GLY A 27 1.55 18.15 -31.20
C GLY A 27 1.74 17.27 -29.96
N ALA A 28 1.42 17.81 -28.77
CA ALA A 28 0.66 17.11 -27.73
C ALA A 28 0.09 18.13 -26.72
N MET A 29 -1.16 17.92 -26.34
CA MET A 29 -2.03 18.87 -25.65
C MET A 29 -1.51 19.21 -24.23
N LEU A 30 -1.11 20.46 -23.99
CA LEU A 30 -1.00 21.02 -22.64
C LEU A 30 -2.17 21.96 -22.39
N THR A 31 -3.08 21.54 -21.52
CA THR A 31 -4.04 22.46 -20.90
C THR A 31 -3.30 23.38 -19.94
N GLY A 32 -3.11 24.64 -20.36
CA GLY A 32 -3.08 25.81 -19.49
C GLY A 32 -1.77 26.15 -18.78
N ALA A 33 -1.03 27.10 -19.37
CA ALA A 33 -0.38 28.17 -18.62
C ALA A 33 -0.24 29.41 -19.51
N CYS A 34 -0.95 30.50 -19.20
CA CYS A 34 -0.60 31.83 -19.72
C CYS A 34 0.36 32.48 -18.71
N GLY A 35 1.65 32.51 -19.04
CA GLY A 35 2.65 33.25 -18.28
C GLY A 35 3.45 34.12 -19.24
N THR A 36 3.31 35.44 -19.13
CA THR A 36 4.22 36.40 -19.76
C THR A 36 5.37 36.64 -18.78
N GLY A 37 6.57 36.16 -19.09
CA GLY A 37 7.74 36.37 -18.24
C GLY A 37 9.03 36.07 -18.99
N THR A 38 9.70 37.13 -19.43
CA THR A 38 11.05 37.13 -19.97
C THR A 38 12.03 36.95 -18.82
N ASP A 39 12.61 35.76 -18.69
CA ASP A 39 13.91 35.51 -18.07
C ASP A 39 14.33 34.12 -18.55
N GLY A 40 15.63 33.84 -18.69
CA GLY A 40 16.19 32.59 -19.21
C GLY A 40 15.95 31.35 -18.31
N GLY A 41 14.74 31.21 -17.79
CA GLY A 41 14.30 30.11 -16.94
C GLY A 41 14.12 28.86 -17.77
N VAL A 42 14.92 27.85 -17.45
CA VAL A 42 14.61 26.47 -17.78
C VAL A 42 13.14 26.19 -17.44
N LEU A 43 12.37 25.78 -18.45
CA LEU A 43 11.05 25.18 -18.23
C LEU A 43 11.27 23.88 -17.47
N GLN A 44 11.36 23.97 -16.14
CA GLN A 44 11.22 22.79 -15.29
C GLN A 44 9.75 22.39 -15.35
N THR A 45 9.47 21.36 -16.13
CA THR A 45 8.21 20.62 -16.02
C THR A 45 8.13 20.08 -14.60
N VAL A 46 7.42 20.77 -13.72
CA VAL A 46 7.01 20.22 -12.43
C VAL A 46 5.95 19.18 -12.75
N LEU A 47 6.36 17.92 -12.98
CA LEU A 47 5.42 16.81 -13.05
C LEU A 47 4.77 16.66 -11.67
N PRO A 48 3.45 16.45 -11.58
CA PRO A 48 2.83 16.10 -10.31
C PRO A 48 3.49 14.82 -9.77
N ASP A 49 3.73 14.78 -8.45
CA ASP A 49 4.22 13.59 -7.76
C ASP A 49 3.25 12.41 -8.04
N PRO A 50 3.71 11.24 -8.49
CA PRO A 50 2.83 10.11 -8.69
C PRO A 50 2.11 9.75 -7.39
N ALA A 51 0.79 9.58 -7.47
CA ALA A 51 0.01 9.12 -6.33
C ALA A 51 0.47 7.70 -5.93
N LEU A 52 0.75 7.50 -4.63
CA LEU A 52 1.13 6.19 -4.10
C LEU A 52 -0.02 5.17 -4.25
N PRO A 53 0.30 3.89 -4.54
CA PRO A 53 -0.70 2.84 -4.55
C PRO A 53 -1.26 2.56 -3.15
N ARG A 54 -2.45 1.97 -3.09
CA ARG A 54 -3.13 1.59 -1.85
C ARG A 54 -3.02 0.10 -1.59
N ILE A 55 -2.67 -0.29 -0.37
CA ILE A 55 -2.72 -1.67 0.11
C ILE A 55 -4.07 -1.93 0.79
N SER A 56 -4.75 -2.99 0.40
CA SER A 56 -5.92 -3.54 1.10
C SER A 56 -5.69 -5.00 1.46
N VAL A 57 -6.42 -5.47 2.47
CA VAL A 57 -6.45 -6.88 2.89
C VAL A 57 -7.90 -7.28 3.09
N ALA A 58 -8.27 -8.47 2.64
CA ALA A 58 -9.63 -8.98 2.74
C ALA A 58 -9.84 -9.83 3.99
N ASP A 59 -11.06 -9.79 4.54
CA ASP A 59 -11.50 -10.74 5.56
C ASP A 59 -11.54 -12.16 4.98
N VAL A 60 -11.34 -13.16 5.83
CA VAL A 60 -11.31 -14.58 5.46
C VAL A 60 -11.95 -15.43 6.56
N SER A 61 -12.49 -16.59 6.17
CA SER A 61 -12.97 -17.60 7.10
C SER A 61 -12.40 -18.96 6.77
N VAL A 62 -12.19 -19.80 7.79
CA VAL A 62 -11.78 -21.20 7.64
C VAL A 62 -12.49 -22.05 8.70
N VAL A 63 -12.78 -23.30 8.37
CA VAL A 63 -13.25 -24.30 9.34
C VAL A 63 -12.03 -24.91 10.04
N GLU A 64 -12.06 -25.06 11.36
CA GLU A 64 -10.91 -25.56 12.12
C GLU A 64 -10.64 -27.06 11.91
N GLY A 65 -11.71 -27.86 11.83
CA GLY A 65 -11.67 -29.30 11.64
C GLY A 65 -11.22 -30.07 12.88
N ASP A 66 -11.44 -31.38 12.89
CA ASP A 66 -11.26 -32.23 14.09
C ASP A 66 -9.80 -32.35 14.63
N SER A 67 -8.79 -32.02 13.82
CA SER A 67 -7.38 -32.21 14.19
C SER A 67 -6.39 -31.51 13.25
N GLY A 68 -5.15 -31.34 13.73
CA GLY A 68 -4.05 -30.87 12.91
C GLY A 68 -4.10 -29.37 12.69
N THR A 69 -3.72 -28.91 11.49
CA THR A 69 -3.79 -27.48 11.16
C THR A 69 -4.43 -27.20 9.82
N GLY A 70 -5.36 -26.25 9.82
CA GLY A 70 -5.92 -25.58 8.65
C GLY A 70 -5.10 -24.35 8.25
N LEU A 71 -5.24 -23.89 7.01
CA LEU A 71 -4.58 -22.68 6.51
C LEU A 71 -5.60 -21.56 6.27
N MET A 72 -5.51 -20.51 7.06
CA MET A 72 -6.20 -19.25 6.83
C MET A 72 -5.29 -18.34 6.01
N VAL A 73 -5.69 -18.03 4.76
CA VAL A 73 -4.87 -17.25 3.82
C VAL A 73 -5.49 -15.87 3.61
N PHE A 74 -4.83 -14.84 4.13
CA PHE A 74 -5.20 -13.46 3.90
C PHE A 74 -4.60 -12.99 2.57
N GLY A 75 -5.47 -12.59 1.63
CA GLY A 75 -5.08 -11.95 0.38
C GLY A 75 -4.90 -10.44 0.57
N LEU A 76 -3.77 -9.93 0.08
CA LEU A 76 -3.49 -8.50 0.02
C LEU A 76 -3.48 -8.04 -1.43
N ASP A 77 -4.06 -6.88 -1.66
CA ASP A 77 -4.15 -6.25 -2.98
C ASP A 77 -3.50 -4.87 -2.97
N LEU A 78 -2.80 -4.58 -4.05
CA LEU A 78 -2.25 -3.26 -4.37
C LEU A 78 -3.09 -2.63 -5.49
N SER A 79 -3.55 -1.39 -5.29
CA SER A 79 -4.48 -0.73 -6.23
C SER A 79 -3.93 -0.54 -7.65
N SER A 80 -2.61 -0.60 -7.82
CA SER A 80 -1.92 -0.47 -9.10
C SER A 80 -0.50 -1.02 -8.98
N ALA A 81 0.00 -1.64 -10.04
CA ALA A 81 1.39 -2.06 -10.13
C ALA A 81 2.35 -0.86 -10.10
N VAL A 82 3.53 -1.04 -9.51
CA VAL A 82 4.59 -0.03 -9.44
C VAL A 82 5.96 -0.68 -9.72
N ASP A 83 6.91 0.12 -10.19
CA ASP A 83 8.25 -0.36 -10.58
C ASP A 83 9.21 -0.51 -9.39
N GLU A 84 8.81 -0.05 -8.20
CA GLU A 84 9.55 -0.16 -6.94
C GLU A 84 8.90 -1.20 -6.03
N PRO A 85 9.67 -1.93 -5.20
CA PRO A 85 9.08 -2.86 -4.24
C PRO A 85 8.22 -2.10 -3.22
N VAL A 86 7.05 -2.66 -2.91
CA VAL A 86 6.16 -2.18 -1.84
C VAL A 86 6.28 -3.16 -0.68
N THR A 87 6.40 -2.65 0.56
CA THR A 87 6.41 -3.50 1.76
C THR A 87 5.48 -2.96 2.83
N VAL A 88 4.96 -3.86 3.67
CA VAL A 88 4.13 -3.52 4.83
C VAL A 88 4.39 -4.54 5.94
N SER A 89 4.48 -4.08 7.18
CA SER A 89 4.59 -4.98 8.32
C SER A 89 3.20 -5.47 8.73
N TYR A 90 3.15 -6.69 9.28
CA TYR A 90 1.91 -7.29 9.74
C TYR A 90 2.08 -8.02 11.07
N SER A 91 0.99 -8.13 11.82
CA SER A 91 0.91 -8.98 13.01
C SER A 91 -0.53 -9.42 13.30
N THR A 92 -0.70 -10.67 13.71
CA THR A 92 -1.97 -11.17 14.23
C THR A 92 -2.24 -10.65 15.64
N ALA A 93 -3.51 -10.53 16.01
CA ALA A 93 -3.95 -10.21 17.36
C ALA A 93 -5.27 -10.91 17.69
N ASP A 94 -5.38 -11.36 18.94
CA ASP A 94 -6.56 -12.01 19.49
C ASP A 94 -7.79 -11.08 19.42
N VAL A 95 -8.97 -11.67 19.21
CA VAL A 95 -10.27 -11.01 19.40
C VAL A 95 -11.17 -11.89 20.27
N SER A 96 -11.65 -13.01 19.72
CA SER A 96 -12.22 -14.11 20.52
C SER A 96 -11.32 -15.34 20.47
N ALA A 97 -10.69 -15.61 19.32
CA ALA A 97 -9.65 -16.62 19.18
C ALA A 97 -8.38 -16.19 19.93
N SER A 98 -7.74 -17.15 20.58
CA SER A 98 -6.53 -17.07 21.38
C SER A 98 -5.33 -17.70 20.66
N ALA A 99 -4.25 -16.92 20.54
CA ALA A 99 -3.00 -17.44 19.99
C ALA A 99 -2.45 -18.64 20.78
N GLY A 100 -2.09 -19.71 20.06
CA GLY A 100 -1.55 -20.95 20.61
C GLY A 100 -2.59 -21.97 21.05
N ALA A 101 -3.87 -21.60 21.10
CA ALA A 101 -5.00 -22.53 21.23
C ALA A 101 -5.67 -22.71 19.86
N ASP A 102 -6.13 -21.62 19.25
CA ASP A 102 -7.03 -21.67 18.07
C ASP A 102 -6.29 -21.26 16.78
N TYR A 103 -5.28 -20.39 16.89
CA TYR A 103 -4.39 -20.07 15.78
C TYR A 103 -2.92 -19.83 16.20
N ALA A 104 -1.98 -20.05 15.28
CA ALA A 104 -0.57 -19.74 15.51
C ALA A 104 -0.30 -18.25 15.23
N ALA A 105 0.12 -17.50 16.24
CA ALA A 105 0.44 -16.09 16.06
C ALA A 105 1.60 -15.89 15.08
N VAL A 106 1.41 -14.97 14.12
CA VAL A 106 2.43 -14.61 13.13
C VAL A 106 2.61 -13.10 13.05
N SER A 107 3.84 -12.69 12.77
CA SER A 107 4.18 -11.32 12.43
C SER A 107 5.37 -11.29 11.48
N GLY A 108 5.49 -10.21 10.71
CA GLY A 108 6.57 -10.09 9.75
C GLY A 108 6.42 -8.89 8.84
N ILE A 109 7.09 -8.96 7.69
CA ILE A 109 6.97 -8.01 6.59
C ILE A 109 6.55 -8.81 5.38
N VAL A 110 5.52 -8.34 4.68
CA VAL A 110 5.11 -8.84 3.38
C VAL A 110 5.45 -7.79 2.33
N GLY A 111 5.79 -8.24 1.13
CA GLY A 111 6.15 -7.36 0.03
C GLY A 111 5.45 -7.73 -1.27
N PHE A 112 5.30 -6.74 -2.13
CA PHE A 112 4.94 -6.88 -3.52
C PHE A 112 6.22 -6.63 -4.33
N ALA A 113 6.62 -7.58 -5.17
CA ALA A 113 7.74 -7.33 -6.08
C ALA A 113 7.34 -6.27 -7.11
N PRO A 114 8.30 -5.59 -7.76
CA PRO A 114 8.02 -4.69 -8.87
C PRO A 114 7.07 -5.32 -9.90
N GLY A 115 6.00 -4.62 -10.24
CA GLY A 115 4.96 -5.08 -11.16
C GLY A 115 3.88 -5.99 -10.54
N GLU A 116 4.06 -6.50 -9.32
CA GLU A 116 3.06 -7.32 -8.64
C GLU A 116 2.00 -6.47 -7.96
N THR A 117 0.80 -7.03 -7.87
CA THR A 117 -0.35 -6.37 -7.22
C THR A 117 -1.00 -7.24 -6.15
N THR A 118 -0.48 -8.43 -5.91
CA THR A 118 -1.04 -9.38 -4.95
C THR A 118 0.04 -9.95 -4.06
N ALA A 119 -0.25 -10.11 -2.78
CA ALA A 119 0.58 -10.84 -1.84
C ALA A 119 -0.31 -11.66 -0.89
N GLN A 120 0.27 -12.58 -0.14
CA GLN A 120 -0.46 -13.42 0.80
C GLN A 120 0.24 -13.50 2.15
N ILE A 121 -0.57 -13.56 3.21
CA ILE A 121 -0.13 -13.90 4.56
C ILE A 121 -0.91 -15.14 5.00
N THR A 122 -0.20 -16.15 5.46
CA THR A 122 -0.80 -17.41 5.90
C THR A 122 -0.71 -17.54 7.42
N VAL A 123 -1.83 -17.87 8.04
CA VAL A 123 -1.98 -18.18 9.46
C VAL A 123 -2.41 -19.63 9.58
N GLN A 124 -1.79 -20.39 10.49
CA GLN A 124 -2.23 -21.74 10.81
C GLN A 124 -3.35 -21.67 11.85
N VAL A 125 -4.45 -22.37 11.59
CA VAL A 125 -5.55 -22.59 12.52
C VAL A 125 -5.41 -24.00 13.07
N MET A 126 -5.56 -24.19 14.37
CA MET A 126 -5.49 -25.50 15.00
C MET A 126 -6.89 -26.08 15.07
N GLY A 127 -7.02 -27.34 14.68
CA GLY A 127 -8.27 -28.06 14.78
C GLY A 127 -8.31 -28.93 16.03
N ASP A 128 -9.47 -29.03 16.66
CA ASP A 128 -9.74 -29.96 17.75
C ASP A 128 -11.17 -30.54 17.71
N THR A 129 -11.66 -31.12 18.81
CA THR A 129 -12.96 -31.84 18.83
C THR A 129 -13.92 -31.28 19.88
N SER A 130 -13.61 -30.09 20.40
CA SER A 130 -14.31 -29.42 21.47
C SER A 130 -15.32 -28.47 20.84
N ALA A 131 -16.59 -28.62 21.20
CA ALA A 131 -17.59 -27.66 20.72
C ALA A 131 -17.40 -26.29 21.39
N GLU A 132 -17.11 -25.30 20.59
CA GLU A 132 -16.90 -23.90 20.94
C GLU A 132 -17.92 -23.01 20.20
N ASN A 133 -17.67 -21.70 20.13
CA ASN A 133 -18.41 -20.82 19.23
C ASN A 133 -17.46 -20.40 18.11
N ASP A 134 -17.97 -19.95 16.97
CA ASP A 134 -17.13 -19.29 15.97
C ASP A 134 -16.28 -18.17 16.60
N GLU A 135 -14.98 -18.22 16.32
CA GLU A 135 -14.00 -17.33 16.91
C GLU A 135 -13.30 -16.46 15.87
N SER A 136 -12.71 -15.36 16.31
CA SER A 136 -12.07 -14.42 15.38
C SER A 136 -10.72 -13.94 15.87
N LEU A 137 -9.84 -13.67 14.90
CA LEU A 137 -8.59 -12.95 15.07
C LEU A 137 -8.54 -11.75 14.12
N ARG A 138 -7.59 -10.83 14.35
CA ARG A 138 -7.26 -9.75 13.41
C ARG A 138 -5.88 -9.92 12.83
N LEU A 139 -5.73 -9.65 11.54
CA LEU A 139 -4.45 -9.39 10.90
C LEU A 139 -4.28 -7.87 10.74
N ASN A 140 -3.35 -7.27 11.47
CA ASN A 140 -3.10 -5.83 11.43
C ASN A 140 -1.96 -5.50 10.46
N LEU A 141 -2.07 -4.39 9.74
CA LEU A 141 -1.06 -3.85 8.83
C LEU A 141 -0.49 -2.53 9.37
N ALA A 142 0.83 -2.33 9.25
CA ALA A 142 1.50 -1.12 9.69
C ALA A 142 2.73 -0.78 8.84
N GLY A 143 3.20 0.47 8.96
CA GLY A 143 4.47 0.94 8.39
C GLY A 143 4.65 0.63 6.90
N PRO A 144 3.72 1.03 6.01
CA PRO A 144 3.86 0.78 4.58
C PRO A 144 5.04 1.59 4.01
N GLN A 145 5.74 1.02 3.04
CA GLN A 145 6.76 1.69 2.24
C GLN A 145 6.32 1.71 0.77
N ASN A 146 6.47 2.87 0.11
CA ASN A 146 6.05 3.10 -1.28
C ASN A 146 4.55 2.89 -1.54
N ALA A 147 3.72 2.92 -0.50
CA ALA A 147 2.27 2.76 -0.59
C ALA A 147 1.57 3.42 0.61
N VAL A 148 0.24 3.48 0.56
CA VAL A 148 -0.61 3.86 1.69
C VAL A 148 -1.54 2.70 2.06
N ILE A 149 -1.85 2.52 3.34
CA ILE A 149 -2.82 1.49 3.77
C ILE A 149 -4.24 2.03 3.62
N ALA A 150 -5.11 1.30 2.91
CA ALA A 150 -6.54 1.61 2.80
C ALA A 150 -7.36 0.98 3.93
N GLY A 151 -6.99 -0.23 4.37
CA GLY A 151 -7.60 -0.94 5.50
C GLY A 151 -6.53 -1.42 6.47
N ALA A 152 -6.57 -0.94 7.71
CA ALA A 152 -5.52 -1.20 8.70
C ALA A 152 -5.53 -2.63 9.26
N TYR A 153 -6.61 -3.37 9.03
CA TYR A 153 -6.71 -4.77 9.43
C TYR A 153 -7.73 -5.53 8.59
N ALA A 154 -7.63 -6.86 8.63
CA ALA A 154 -8.67 -7.79 8.23
C ALA A 154 -9.05 -8.71 9.41
N THR A 155 -10.27 -9.23 9.38
CA THR A 155 -10.79 -10.21 10.31
C THR A 155 -10.60 -11.61 9.73
N GLY A 156 -10.05 -12.52 10.54
CA GLY A 156 -10.04 -13.96 10.27
C GLY A 156 -11.07 -14.63 11.15
N LEU A 157 -12.06 -15.29 10.57
CA LEU A 157 -13.09 -16.07 11.27
C LEU A 157 -12.71 -17.56 11.25
N ILE A 158 -12.66 -18.17 12.42
CA ILE A 158 -12.51 -19.60 12.64
C ILE A 158 -13.92 -20.14 12.91
N LEU A 159 -14.37 -21.05 12.05
CA LEU A 159 -15.68 -21.67 12.14
C LEU A 159 -15.55 -23.00 12.88
N ASP A 160 -16.31 -23.14 13.95
CA ASP A 160 -16.41 -24.37 14.73
C ASP A 160 -17.28 -25.39 13.97
N ASP A 161 -16.78 -26.61 13.80
CA ASP A 161 -17.51 -27.72 13.18
C ASP A 161 -17.84 -28.87 14.13
N ASP A 162 -17.69 -28.63 15.43
CA ASP A 162 -17.87 -29.62 16.47
C ASP A 162 -19.27 -29.65 17.09
N LEU A 163 -19.62 -30.81 17.64
CA LEU A 163 -20.89 -31.00 18.31
C LEU A 163 -20.71 -31.01 19.83
N PRO A 164 -21.63 -30.38 20.59
CA PRO A 164 -21.60 -30.43 22.04
C PRO A 164 -21.55 -31.89 22.50
N ALA A 165 -20.66 -32.19 23.45
CA ALA A 165 -20.56 -33.52 24.02
C ALA A 165 -21.97 -34.01 24.40
N ALA A 166 -22.40 -35.12 23.79
CA ALA A 166 -23.72 -35.65 24.06
C ALA A 166 -23.84 -35.88 25.57
N ALA A 167 -24.75 -35.16 26.20
CA ALA A 167 -25.12 -35.47 27.57
C ALA A 167 -25.64 -36.90 27.53
N VAL A 168 -24.83 -37.84 28.01
CA VAL A 168 -25.28 -39.19 28.32
C VAL A 168 -26.31 -39.03 29.41
N ALA A 169 -27.56 -38.75 29.01
CA ALA A 169 -28.71 -38.88 29.87
C ALA A 169 -28.65 -40.33 30.31
N GLY A 170 -28.25 -40.53 31.57
CA GLY A 170 -28.26 -41.83 32.18
C GLY A 170 -29.67 -42.36 32.01
N PHE A 171 -29.86 -43.23 31.03
CA PHE A 171 -30.97 -44.15 31.02
C PHE A 171 -30.69 -45.07 32.20
N ASP A 172 -31.04 -44.60 33.40
CA ASP A 172 -31.18 -45.43 34.58
C ASP A 172 -32.28 -46.42 34.23
N ASN A 173 -31.88 -47.56 33.66
CA ASN A 173 -32.71 -48.74 33.53
C ASN A 173 -32.93 -49.28 34.93
N ARG A 174 -33.75 -48.57 35.72
CA ARG A 174 -34.24 -49.11 36.98
C ARG A 174 -35.33 -50.14 36.64
N PRO A 175 -35.16 -51.40 37.05
CA PRO A 175 -36.05 -52.51 36.68
C PRO A 175 -37.45 -52.37 37.27
#